data_AF-A0A7V3C5G0-F1
#
_entry.id   AF-A0A7V3C5G0-F1
#
_cell.length_a   1.000
_cell.length_b   1.000
_cell.length_c   1.000
_cell.angle_alpha   90.00
_cell.angle_beta   90.00
_cell.angle_gamma   90.00
#
_symmetry.space_group_name_H-M   'P 1'
#
loop_
_entity.id
_entity.type
_entity.pdbx_description
1 polymer ?
#
loop_
_entity_poly.entity_id
_entity_poly.type
_entity_poly.pdbx_seq_one_letter_code
_entity_poly.pdbx_strand_id
1 'polypeptide(L)' 'MTATGTKIVEFKIGTYICPNTKSPVSLVVSQPLACLDWPVVVEHCSDCGQRHVLQCEEVYHPPAYGYE' A
#
# COMPACT_ATOMS: atom_id res chain seq x y z
N MET A 1 -24.92 20.26 10.18
CA MET A 1 -23.66 19.53 10.42
C MET A 1 -23.59 18.42 9.37
N THR A 2 -23.14 18.73 8.16
CA THR A 2 -23.08 17.79 7.05
C THR A 2 -21.81 16.96 7.16
N ALA A 3 -21.93 15.73 7.66
CA ALA A 3 -20.90 14.72 7.53
C ALA A 3 -20.78 14.37 6.03
N THR A 4 -19.86 15.02 5.33
CA THR A 4 -19.45 14.60 3.99
C THR A 4 -18.76 13.26 4.18
N GLY A 5 -19.47 12.17 3.92
CA GLY A 5 -18.92 10.83 3.95
C GLY A 5 -17.87 10.71 2.84
N THR A 6 -16.62 11.05 3.15
CA THR A 6 -15.48 10.76 2.29
C THR A 6 -15.40 9.24 2.20
N LYS A 7 -15.95 8.66 1.12
CA LYS A 7 -15.74 7.26 0.79
C LYS A 7 -14.24 7.08 0.61
N ILE A 8 -13.58 6.48 1.61
CA ILE A 8 -12.16 6.16 1.54
C ILE A 8 -12.03 5.12 0.45
N VAL A 9 -11.49 5.51 -0.70
CA VAL A 9 -11.19 4.58 -1.78
C VAL A 9 -9.83 3.97 -1.48
N GLU A 10 -9.82 2.66 -1.30
CA GLU A 10 -8.62 1.89 -1.09
C GLU A 10 -8.03 1.46 -2.44
N PHE A 11 -6.78 1.83 -2.68
CA PHE A 11 -6.02 1.49 -3.87
C PHE A 11 -4.96 0.45 -3.50
N LYS A 12 -5.04 -0.72 -4.14
CA LYS A 12 -3.93 -1.68 -4.09
C LYS A 12 -2.82 -1.18 -5.02
N ILE A 13 -1.72 -0.74 -4.43
CA ILE A 13 -0.58 -0.15 -5.18
C ILE A 13 0.54 -1.14 -5.47
N GLY A 14 0.55 -2.29 -4.79
CA GLY A 14 1.58 -3.29 -4.96
C GLY A 14 1.52 -4.39 -3.92
N THR A 15 2.60 -5.17 -3.87
CA THR A 15 2.81 -6.24 -2.89
C THR A 15 4.22 -6.10 -2.34
N TYR A 16 4.40 -6.17 -1.03
CA TYR A 16 5.73 -6.18 -0.39
C TYR A 16 5.94 -7.49 0.34
N ILE A 17 7.18 -7.84 0.65
CA ILE A 17 7.48 -9.02 1.47
C ILE A 17 7.53 -8.60 2.94
N CYS A 18 6.68 -9.18 3.79
CA CYS A 18 6.73 -8.90 5.21
C CYS A 18 8.09 -9.37 5.79
N PRO A 19 8.85 -8.51 6.48
CA PRO A 19 10.17 -8.87 7.01
C PRO A 19 10.11 -9.94 8.10
N ASN A 20 8.98 -10.07 8.80
CA ASN A 20 8.80 -11.02 9.90
C ASN A 20 8.40 -12.42 9.42
N THR A 21 7.38 -12.49 8.56
CA THR A 21 6.80 -13.77 8.12
C THR A 21 7.34 -14.24 6.77
N LYS A 22 8.06 -13.36 6.06
CA LYS A 22 8.57 -13.59 4.69
C LYS A 22 7.46 -13.87 3.67
N SER A 23 6.22 -13.56 4.01
CA SER A 23 5.05 -13.71 3.14
C SER A 23 4.84 -12.47 2.26
N PRO A 24 4.33 -12.61 1.03
CA PRO A 24 3.89 -11.49 0.22
C PRO A 24 2.60 -10.88 0.77
N VAL A 25 2.61 -9.58 1.06
CA VAL A 25 1.49 -8.82 1.62
C VAL A 25 1.08 -7.71 0.65
N SER A 26 -0.22 -7.64 0.33
CA SER A 26 -0.75 -6.58 -0.54
C SER A 26 -0.70 -5.23 0.18
N LEU A 27 -0.08 -4.23 -0.44
CA LEU A 27 -0.05 -2.86 0.05
C LEU A 27 -1.27 -2.11 -0.49
N VAL A 28 -2.14 -1.70 0.43
CA VAL A 28 -3.37 -0.96 0.15
C VAL A 28 -3.28 0.40 0.84
N VAL A 29 -3.57 1.46 0.11
CA VAL A 29 -3.50 2.85 0.60
C VAL A 29 -4.73 3.63 0.17
N SER A 30 -5.02 4.76 0.82
CA SER A 30 -6.19 5.59 0.48
C SER A 30 -5.96 6.53 -0.72
N GLN A 31 -4.79 6.46 -1.36
CA GLN A 31 -4.38 7.36 -2.44
C GLN A 31 -3.74 6.56 -3.59
N PRO A 32 -3.82 7.04 -4.84
CA PRO A 32 -3.13 6.40 -5.96
C PRO A 32 -1.61 6.45 -5.81
N LEU A 33 -0.90 5.47 -6.40
CA LEU A 33 0.57 5.36 -6.35
C LEU A 33 1.29 6.66 -6.78
N ALA A 34 0.76 7.36 -7.79
CA ALA A 34 1.34 8.61 -8.29
C ALA A 34 1.28 9.78 -7.28
N CYS A 35 0.45 9.69 -6.24
CA CYS A 35 0.30 10.72 -5.21
C CYS A 35 0.87 10.29 -3.86
N LEU A 36 1.54 9.14 -3.79
CA LEU A 36 2.10 8.64 -2.53
C LEU A 36 3.48 9.22 -2.27
N ASP A 37 3.62 9.81 -1.09
CA ASP A 37 4.91 10.14 -0.52
C ASP A 37 5.55 8.90 0.11
N TRP A 38 6.80 8.65 -0.26
CA TRP A 38 7.62 7.58 0.31
C TRP A 38 8.56 8.15 1.40
N PRO A 39 8.86 7.38 2.46
CA PRO A 39 8.43 6.01 2.71
C PRO A 39 6.97 5.88 3.17
N VAL A 40 6.31 4.80 2.76
CA VAL A 40 4.95 4.47 3.21
C VAL A 40 5.02 3.71 4.52
N VAL A 41 4.21 4.14 5.49
CA VAL A 41 4.12 3.48 6.79
C VAL A 41 2.86 2.63 6.86
N VAL A 42 3.05 1.31 6.93
CA VAL A 42 2.00 0.35 7.22
C VAL A 42 1.92 0.19 8.72
N GLU A 43 0.95 0.84 9.36
CA GLU A 43 0.78 0.78 10.82
C GLU A 43 0.42 -0.61 11.31
N HIS A 44 -0.33 -1.38 10.50
CA HIS A 44 -0.74 -2.74 10.82
C HIS A 44 -0.61 -3.66 9.61
N CYS A 45 0.46 -4.45 9.56
CA CYS A 45 0.63 -5.48 8.54
C CYS A 45 -0.47 -6.54 8.66
N SER A 46 -1.18 -6.85 7.57
CA SER A 46 -2.26 -7.85 7.58
C SER A 46 -1.80 -9.27 7.91
N ASP A 47 -0.51 -9.55 7.80
CA ASP A 47 0.05 -10.89 8.02
C ASP A 47 0.68 -11.04 9.42
N CYS A 48 1.52 -10.09 9.86
CA CYS A 48 2.20 -10.16 11.16
C CYS A 48 1.66 -9.21 12.24
N GLY A 49 0.75 -8.29 11.88
CA GLY A 49 0.18 -7.29 12.78
C GLY A 49 1.13 -6.17 13.22
N GLN A 50 2.39 -6.17 12.76
CA GLN A 50 3.38 -5.16 13.15
C GLN A 50 3.44 -3.99 12.16
N ARG A 51 4.07 -2.90 12.62
CA ARG A 51 4.34 -1.70 11.83
C ARG A 51 5.53 -1.92 10.89
N HIS A 52 5.38 -1.53 9.64
CA HIS A 52 6.45 -1.57 8.63
C HIS A 52 6.59 -0.23 7.92
N VAL A 53 7.83 0.17 7.66
CA VAL A 53 8.16 1.34 6.84
C VAL A 53 8.71 0.79 5.54
N LEU A 54 8.04 1.08 4.43
CA LEU A 54 8.33 0.53 3.12
C LEU A 54 8.81 1.66 2.21
N GLN A 55 9.90 1.42 1.49
CA GLN A 55 10.34 2.26 0.37
C GLN A 55 9.67 1.80 -0.93
N CYS A 56 9.64 2.68 -1.93
CA CYS A 56 9.05 2.37 -3.23
C CYS A 56 9.70 1.13 -3.87
N GLU A 57 11.02 0.98 -3.71
CA GLU A 57 11.81 -0.13 -4.24
C GLU A 57 11.49 -1.49 -3.59
N GLU A 58 10.94 -1.48 -2.38
CA GLU A 58 10.57 -2.69 -1.64
C GLU A 58 9.16 -3.19 -2.01
N VAL A 59 8.43 -2.40 -2.80
CA VAL A 59 7.07 -2.70 -3.23
C VAL A 59 7.07 -3.17 -4.67
N TYR A 60 6.66 -4.41 -4.88
CA TYR A 60 6.41 -4.94 -6.20
C TYR A 60 5.10 -4.38 -6.75
N HIS A 61 5.24 -3.39 -7.63
CA HIS A 61 4.11 -2.81 -8.34
C HIS A 61 3.66 -3.76 -9.48
N PRO A 62 2.36 -4.03 -9.63
CA PRO A 62 1.89 -4.76 -10.81
C PRO A 62 2.31 -3.98 -12.06
N PRO A 63 2.63 -4.68 -13.17
CA PRO A 63 2.94 -4.01 -14.42
C PRO A 63 1.76 -3.10 -14.77
N ALA A 64 2.03 -1.81 -14.92
CA ALA A 64 1.08 -0.94 -15.57
C ALA A 64 0.93 -1.50 -16.99
N TYR A 65 -0.18 -2.16 -17.28
CA TYR A 65 -0.56 -2.51 -18.65
C TYR A 65 -0.71 -1.19 -19.40
N GLY A 66 0.40 -0.66 -19.91
CA GLY A 66 0.41 0.39 -20.89
C GLY A 66 -0.12 -0.24 -22.17
N TYR A 67 -1.31 0.19 -22.59
CA TYR A 67 -1.71 0.04 -23.97
C TYR A 67 -0.66 0.79 -24.81
N GLU A 68 0.02 0.05 -25.69
CA GLU A 68 0.74 0.60 -26.85
C GLU A 68 -0.22 1.41 -27.74
#